data_AF-A0A835X191-F1
#
_entry.id   AF-A0A835X191-F1
#
_cell.length_a   1.000
_cell.length_b   1.000
_cell.length_c   1.000
_cell.angle_alpha   90.00
_cell.angle_beta   90.00
_cell.angle_gamma   90.00
#
_symmetry.space_group_name_H-M   'P 1'
#
loop_
_entity.id
_entity.type
_entity.pdbx_description
1 polymer ?
#
loop_
_entity_poly.entity_id
_entity_poly.type
_entity_poly.pdbx_seq_one_letter_code
_entity_poly.pdbx_strand_id
1 'polypeptide(L)'
;MLVVNKKVMTSVNFDYIDLEILYQAKKSKKGISPENISQQDVFTPGIWELVDKFATLQEKNLLTKNKEGLFVLTKTGMSTFWHMESPLWLNLLKLLRVKPFSDTECAMYLEEYIPAVQQALEMIRKKGYVMMSQLRKEDKLLKMFEILPEGIDQLTKIKKSRLSVVIPGDKLIVELDNGEGVLYEIIDDLVNPLRMVKTLSKDEVKGYK
;
A
#
# COMPACT_ATOMS: atom_id res chain seq x y z
N MET A 1 -21.52 1.90 27.72
CA MET A 1 -21.43 2.78 26.53
C MET A 1 -19.99 3.28 26.44
N LEU A 2 -19.15 2.64 25.62
CA LEU A 2 -17.74 3.00 25.45
C LEU A 2 -17.63 3.98 24.28
N VAL A 3 -17.44 5.27 24.60
CA VAL A 3 -17.10 6.29 23.61
C VAL A 3 -15.62 6.14 23.29
N VAL A 4 -15.31 5.41 22.23
CA VAL A 4 -13.95 5.38 21.68
C VAL A 4 -13.79 6.65 20.85
N ASN A 5 -13.00 7.59 21.37
CA ASN A 5 -12.56 8.78 20.64
C ASN A 5 -11.87 8.36 19.34
N LYS A 6 -12.59 8.46 18.22
CA LYS A 6 -11.98 8.38 16.89
C LYS A 6 -11.13 9.63 16.70
N LYS A 7 -9.84 9.54 16.99
CA LYS A 7 -8.86 10.44 16.39
C LYS A 7 -8.88 10.12 14.90
N VAL A 8 -9.63 10.90 14.13
CA VAL A 8 -9.59 10.86 12.67
C VAL A 8 -8.16 11.23 12.30
N MET A 9 -7.36 10.22 11.96
CA MET A 9 -6.04 10.44 11.40
C MET A 9 -6.28 11.06 10.03
N THR A 10 -6.21 12.39 9.97
CA THR A 10 -6.22 13.19 8.74
C THR A 10 -5.35 12.47 7.72
N SER A 11 -5.86 12.24 6.51
CA SER A 11 -5.11 11.53 5.48
C SER A 11 -3.81 12.26 5.24
N VAL A 12 -2.70 11.71 5.74
CA VAL A 12 -1.37 12.25 5.47
C VAL A 12 -1.20 12.17 3.95
N ASN A 13 -1.15 13.32 3.30
CA ASN A 13 -0.75 13.40 1.91
C ASN A 13 0.76 13.38 1.90
N PHE A 14 1.34 12.41 1.19
CA PHE A 14 2.78 12.28 1.04
C PHE A 14 3.17 12.88 -0.30
N ASP A 15 4.22 13.67 -0.32
CA ASP A 15 4.86 14.07 -1.57
C ASP A 15 6.05 13.16 -1.90
N TYR A 16 6.69 13.47 -3.03
CA TYR A 16 7.81 12.67 -3.53
C TYR A 16 9.01 12.67 -2.57
N ILE A 17 9.27 13.78 -1.87
CA ILE A 17 10.38 13.89 -0.92
C ILE A 17 10.11 12.99 0.29
N ASP A 18 8.87 12.99 0.79
CA ASP A 18 8.48 12.10 1.88
C ASP A 18 8.68 10.63 1.51
N LEU A 19 8.23 10.23 0.30
CA LEU A 19 8.41 8.86 -0.20
C LEU A 19 9.90 8.48 -0.30
N GLU A 20 10.73 9.37 -0.84
CA GLU A 20 12.15 9.10 -1.04
C GLU A 20 12.88 8.94 0.30
N ILE A 21 12.62 9.82 1.27
CA ILE A 21 13.20 9.70 2.62
C ILE A 21 12.82 8.36 3.26
N LEU A 22 11.54 7.98 3.20
CA LEU A 22 11.05 6.72 3.78
C LEU A 22 11.63 5.49 3.07
N TYR A 23 11.78 5.55 1.73
CA TYR A 23 12.38 4.47 0.95
C TYR A 23 13.88 4.30 1.25
N GLN A 24 14.63 5.39 1.38
CA GLN A 24 16.04 5.34 1.78
C GLN A 24 16.20 4.83 3.22
N ALA A 25 15.31 5.24 4.14
CA ALA A 25 15.28 4.69 5.50
C ALA A 25 15.01 3.19 5.51
N LYS A 26 14.13 2.70 4.63
CA LYS A 26 13.84 1.27 4.45
C LYS A 26 15.07 0.49 3.97
N LYS A 27 15.80 1.04 2.99
CA LYS A 27 17.00 0.40 2.42
C LYS A 27 18.21 0.45 3.34
N SER A 28 18.30 1.45 4.22
CA SER A 28 19.46 1.63 5.08
C SER A 28 19.49 0.64 6.24
N LYS A 29 20.61 -0.08 6.39
CA LYS A 29 20.89 -0.93 7.55
C LYS A 29 21.27 -0.15 8.82
N LYS A 30 21.78 1.07 8.67
CA LYS A 30 22.37 1.88 9.77
C LYS A 30 21.55 3.13 10.10
N GLY A 31 20.48 3.39 9.35
CA GLY A 31 19.74 4.65 9.39
C GLY A 31 20.25 5.69 8.39
N ILE A 32 19.56 6.81 8.31
CA ILE A 32 19.79 7.90 7.36
C ILE A 32 19.82 9.25 8.08
N SER A 33 20.35 10.27 7.41
CA SER A 33 20.30 11.66 7.86
C SER A 33 20.07 12.59 6.66
N PRO A 34 19.60 13.83 6.87
CA PRO A 34 19.44 14.82 5.80
C PRO A 34 20.71 15.00 4.97
N GLU A 35 21.89 15.02 5.61
CA GLU A 35 23.17 15.24 4.96
C GLU A 35 23.51 14.10 3.99
N ASN A 36 23.26 12.85 4.40
CA ASN A 36 23.54 11.66 3.59
C ASN A 36 22.64 11.58 2.34
N ILE A 37 21.41 12.11 2.41
CA ILE A 37 20.48 12.13 1.28
C ILE A 37 20.79 13.29 0.31
N SER A 38 21.17 14.45 0.84
CA SER A 38 21.48 15.64 0.03
C SER A 38 22.67 15.48 -0.94
N GLN A 39 23.45 14.41 -0.82
CA GLN A 39 24.68 14.20 -1.60
C GLN A 39 24.54 13.21 -2.76
N GLN A 40 23.37 12.56 -2.94
CA GLN A 40 23.28 11.36 -3.79
C GLN A 40 22.77 11.54 -5.23
N ASP A 41 22.11 12.63 -5.65
CA ASP A 41 21.89 12.93 -7.09
C ASP A 41 21.23 14.30 -7.38
N VAL A 42 21.17 14.67 -8.67
CA VAL A 42 20.89 15.96 -9.36
C VAL A 42 19.61 16.73 -8.96
N PHE A 43 18.72 16.16 -8.15
CA PHE A 43 17.50 16.86 -7.69
C PHE A 43 17.35 16.72 -6.18
N THR A 44 18.20 17.43 -5.45
CA THR A 44 18.21 17.39 -4.00
C THR A 44 17.47 18.61 -3.44
N PRO A 45 16.41 18.38 -2.64
CA PRO A 45 15.83 19.43 -1.80
C PRO A 45 16.95 20.07 -0.97
N GLY A 46 16.85 21.36 -0.68
CA GLY A 46 17.86 22.03 0.15
C GLY A 46 18.00 21.33 1.50
N ILE A 47 19.20 21.34 2.09
CA ILE A 47 19.44 20.65 3.38
C ILE A 47 18.43 21.07 4.46
N TRP A 48 18.04 22.34 4.48
CA TRP A 48 17.02 22.87 5.40
C TRP A 48 15.63 22.29 5.15
N GLU A 49 15.23 22.13 3.88
CA GLU A 49 13.98 21.49 3.52
C GLU A 49 13.96 20.01 3.95
N LEU A 50 15.09 19.30 3.77
CA LEU A 50 15.23 17.94 4.28
C LEU A 50 15.12 17.89 5.81
N VAL A 51 15.79 18.80 6.54
CA VAL A 51 15.69 18.85 8.01
C VAL A 51 14.24 19.00 8.47
N ASP A 52 13.49 19.92 7.88
CA ASP A 52 12.07 20.14 8.19
C ASP A 52 11.20 18.92 7.86
N LYS A 53 11.49 18.27 6.72
CA LYS A 53 10.82 17.03 6.31
C LYS A 53 11.06 15.88 7.28
N PHE A 54 12.31 15.67 7.69
CA PHE A 54 12.66 14.65 8.68
C PHE A 54 11.98 14.90 10.03
N ALA A 55 11.94 16.15 10.50
CA ALA A 55 11.22 16.52 11.72
C ALA A 55 9.73 16.19 11.61
N THR A 56 9.10 16.59 10.49
CA THR A 56 7.67 16.30 10.21
C THR A 56 7.38 14.79 10.17
N LEU A 57 8.24 13.99 9.53
CA LEU A 57 8.09 12.54 9.46
C LEU A 57 8.30 11.87 10.83
N GLN A 58 9.19 12.41 11.66
CA GLN A 58 9.38 11.96 13.04
C GLN A 58 8.16 12.27 13.91
N GLU A 59 7.60 13.48 13.83
CA GLU A 59 6.38 13.87 14.56
C GLU A 59 5.17 12.99 14.20
N LYS A 60 5.09 12.57 12.93
CA LYS A 60 4.09 11.61 12.44
C LYS A 60 4.38 10.16 12.84
N ASN A 61 5.43 9.90 13.63
CA ASN A 61 5.90 8.58 14.04
C ASN A 61 6.25 7.66 12.86
N LEU A 62 6.69 8.21 11.73
CA LEU A 62 7.12 7.43 10.56
C LEU A 62 8.62 7.13 10.59
N LEU A 63 9.39 8.04 11.20
CA LEU A 63 10.81 7.87 11.51
C LEU A 63 11.05 7.99 13.00
N THR A 64 12.14 7.38 13.48
CA THR A 64 12.67 7.59 14.83
C THR A 64 14.19 7.58 14.78
N LYS A 65 14.86 8.11 15.81
CA LYS A 65 16.33 8.07 15.89
C LYS A 65 16.79 6.78 16.58
N ASN A 66 17.82 6.15 16.03
CA ASN A 66 18.55 5.07 16.70
C ASN A 66 19.52 5.63 17.76
N LYS A 67 20.33 4.75 18.37
CA LYS A 67 21.28 5.14 19.44
C LYS A 67 22.37 6.08 18.93
N GLU A 68 22.67 5.99 17.64
CA GLU A 68 23.66 6.79 16.92
C GLU A 68 23.09 8.15 16.45
N GLY A 69 21.81 8.43 16.73
CA GLY A 69 21.14 9.67 16.33
C GLY A 69 20.69 9.71 14.87
N LEU A 70 20.85 8.62 14.12
CA LEU A 70 20.40 8.48 12.72
C LEU A 70 18.94 8.05 12.66
N PHE A 71 18.22 8.50 11.64
CA PHE A 71 16.82 8.17 11.46
C PHE A 71 16.64 6.78 10.86
N VAL A 72 15.74 6.00 11.46
CA VAL A 72 15.33 4.67 11.01
C VAL A 72 13.81 4.63 10.85
N LEU A 73 13.34 3.77 9.94
CA LEU A 73 11.91 3.60 9.69
C LEU A 73 11.23 2.92 10.88
N THR A 74 10.09 3.46 11.33
CA THR A 74 9.28 2.82 12.37
C THR A 74 8.37 1.74 11.77
N LYS A 75 7.67 0.97 12.62
CA LYS A 75 6.60 0.06 12.15
C LYS A 75 5.49 0.82 11.41
N THR A 76 5.13 2.01 11.88
CA THR A 76 4.12 2.87 11.23
C THR A 76 4.63 3.44 9.91
N GLY A 77 5.91 3.81 9.83
CA GLY A 77 6.57 4.18 8.57
C GLY A 77 6.54 3.04 7.57
N MET A 78 6.91 1.83 8.01
CA MET A 78 6.90 0.63 7.16
C MET A 78 5.50 0.32 6.61
N SER A 79 4.47 0.39 7.45
CA SER A 79 3.09 0.09 7.04
C SER A 79 2.45 1.16 6.13
N THR A 80 3.10 2.31 5.95
CA THR A 80 2.59 3.40 5.12
C THR A 80 2.48 2.98 3.66
N PHE A 81 3.54 2.42 3.07
CA PHE A 81 3.55 1.94 1.68
C PHE A 81 3.74 0.43 1.56
N TRP A 82 4.39 -0.22 2.53
CA TRP A 82 4.84 -1.63 2.46
C TRP A 82 4.15 -2.54 3.46
N HIS A 83 2.85 -2.35 3.68
CA HIS A 83 2.12 -3.25 4.56
C HIS A 83 2.02 -4.63 3.90
N MET A 84 2.76 -5.61 4.43
CA MET A 84 2.85 -6.96 3.84
C MET A 84 1.50 -7.69 3.79
N GLU A 85 0.61 -7.37 4.74
CA GLU A 85 -0.74 -7.92 4.78
C GLU A 85 -1.72 -7.18 3.85
N SER A 86 -1.31 -6.05 3.25
CA SER A 86 -2.11 -5.38 2.23
C SER A 86 -1.85 -6.04 0.87
N PRO A 87 -2.90 -6.30 0.06
CA PRO A 87 -2.69 -6.83 -1.28
C PRO A 87 -1.91 -5.83 -2.14
N LEU A 88 -1.09 -6.32 -3.08
CA LEU A 88 -0.17 -5.51 -3.89
C LEU A 88 -0.84 -4.30 -4.55
N TRP A 89 -2.05 -4.49 -5.09
CA TRP A 89 -2.80 -3.42 -5.73
C TRP A 89 -3.13 -2.24 -4.80
N LEU A 90 -3.31 -2.51 -3.51
CA LEU A 90 -3.58 -1.47 -2.52
C LEU A 90 -2.33 -0.65 -2.24
N ASN A 91 -1.17 -1.31 -2.13
CA ASN A 91 0.12 -0.63 -1.98
C ASN A 91 0.48 0.18 -3.24
N LEU A 92 0.15 -0.33 -4.44
CA LEU A 92 0.27 0.41 -5.70
C LEU A 92 -0.57 1.69 -5.70
N LEU A 93 -1.85 1.63 -5.29
CA LEU A 93 -2.68 2.85 -5.21
C LEU A 93 -2.11 3.87 -4.21
N LYS A 94 -1.57 3.42 -3.07
CA LYS A 94 -0.91 4.33 -2.10
C LYS A 94 0.32 5.00 -2.73
N LEU A 95 1.13 4.25 -3.47
CA LEU A 95 2.31 4.75 -4.16
C LEU A 95 1.92 5.75 -5.26
N LEU A 96 1.00 5.38 -6.15
CA LEU A 96 0.54 6.21 -7.27
C LEU A 96 -0.18 7.50 -6.85
N ARG A 97 -0.63 7.58 -5.60
CA ARG A 97 -1.16 8.82 -5.01
C ARG A 97 -0.09 9.89 -4.80
N VAL A 98 1.17 9.50 -4.68
CA VAL A 98 2.29 10.44 -4.50
C VAL A 98 2.59 11.15 -5.82
N LYS A 99 2.74 10.37 -6.90
CA LYS A 99 2.91 10.85 -8.27
C LYS A 99 2.69 9.69 -9.27
N PRO A 100 2.61 9.99 -10.58
CA PRO A 100 2.68 8.95 -11.60
C PRO A 100 4.02 8.20 -11.60
N PHE A 101 3.97 6.90 -11.85
CA PHE A 101 5.13 6.01 -11.89
C PHE A 101 5.06 5.03 -13.06
N SER A 102 6.21 4.56 -13.53
CA SER A 102 6.26 3.38 -14.40
C SER A 102 6.07 2.09 -13.61
N ASP A 103 5.80 0.99 -14.32
CA ASP A 103 5.78 -0.36 -13.73
C ASP A 103 7.14 -0.74 -13.12
N THR A 104 8.26 -0.36 -13.75
CA THR A 104 9.61 -0.57 -13.22
C THR A 104 9.88 0.23 -11.95
N GLU A 105 9.45 1.50 -11.88
CA GLU A 105 9.57 2.32 -10.68
C GLU A 105 8.68 1.76 -9.56
N CYS A 106 7.45 1.33 -9.87
CA CYS A 106 6.57 0.69 -8.91
C CYS A 106 7.20 -0.58 -8.31
N ALA A 107 7.76 -1.45 -9.16
CA ALA A 107 8.47 -2.65 -8.73
C ALA A 107 9.68 -2.32 -7.85
N MET A 108 10.45 -1.29 -8.21
CA MET A 108 11.60 -0.82 -7.42
C MET A 108 11.19 -0.32 -6.03
N TYR A 109 10.19 0.56 -5.95
CA TYR A 109 9.76 1.13 -4.67
C TYR A 109 9.10 0.08 -3.78
N LEU A 110 8.30 -0.82 -4.35
CA LEU A 110 7.62 -1.87 -3.57
C LEU A 110 8.52 -3.07 -3.26
N GLU A 111 9.69 -3.18 -3.90
CA GLU A 111 10.58 -4.36 -3.87
C GLU A 111 9.85 -5.64 -4.34
N GLU A 112 9.09 -5.50 -5.43
CA GLU A 112 8.21 -6.54 -5.97
C GLU A 112 8.63 -6.98 -7.37
N TYR A 113 8.22 -8.18 -7.77
CA TYR A 113 8.53 -8.71 -9.09
C TYR A 113 7.72 -7.98 -10.19
N ILE A 114 8.40 -7.52 -11.25
CA ILE A 114 7.79 -6.68 -12.31
C ILE A 114 6.51 -7.29 -12.90
N PRO A 115 6.47 -8.57 -13.31
CA PRO A 115 5.23 -9.21 -13.78
C PRO A 115 4.06 -9.16 -12.79
N ALA A 116 4.30 -9.33 -11.49
CA ALA A 116 3.25 -9.23 -10.48
C ALA A 116 2.71 -7.80 -10.37
N VAL A 117 3.60 -6.81 -10.42
CA VAL A 117 3.24 -5.38 -10.47
C VAL A 117 2.45 -5.06 -11.73
N GLN A 118 2.87 -5.52 -12.90
CA GLN A 118 2.17 -5.31 -14.17
C GLN A 118 0.76 -5.92 -14.15
N GLN A 119 0.62 -7.13 -13.62
CA GLN A 119 -0.68 -7.79 -13.47
C GLN A 119 -1.61 -7.00 -12.52
N ALA A 120 -1.08 -6.56 -11.38
CA ALA A 120 -1.85 -5.78 -10.41
C ALA A 120 -2.25 -4.39 -10.95
N LEU A 121 -1.35 -3.70 -11.66
CA LEU A 121 -1.61 -2.45 -12.36
C LEU A 121 -2.70 -2.61 -13.42
N GLU A 122 -2.64 -3.67 -14.23
CA GLU A 122 -3.66 -3.97 -15.23
C GLU A 122 -5.03 -4.27 -14.58
N MET A 123 -5.04 -4.99 -13.46
CA MET A 123 -6.27 -5.25 -12.69
C MET A 123 -6.92 -3.94 -12.21
N ILE A 124 -6.16 -3.03 -11.60
CA ILE A 124 -6.71 -1.75 -11.11
C ILE A 124 -7.04 -0.78 -12.25
N ARG A 125 -6.35 -0.88 -13.40
CA ARG A 125 -6.68 -0.15 -14.62
C ARG A 125 -8.03 -0.57 -15.19
N LYS A 126 -8.29 -1.88 -15.28
CA LYS A 126 -9.59 -2.42 -15.72
C LYS A 126 -10.75 -2.01 -14.80
N LYS A 127 -10.47 -1.75 -13.52
CA LYS A 127 -11.44 -1.24 -12.54
C LYS A 127 -11.64 0.28 -12.61
N GLY A 128 -10.91 0.99 -13.48
CA GLY A 128 -10.98 2.44 -13.60
C GLY A 128 -10.30 3.19 -12.45
N TYR A 129 -9.45 2.53 -11.65
CA TYR A 129 -8.78 3.19 -10.52
C TYR A 129 -7.51 3.93 -10.92
N VAL A 130 -6.93 3.56 -12.06
CA VAL A 130 -5.73 4.19 -12.62
C VAL A 130 -5.89 4.31 -14.13
N MET A 131 -5.22 5.29 -14.72
CA MET A 131 -5.01 5.39 -16.17
C MET A 131 -3.58 5.01 -16.51
N MET A 132 -3.40 4.50 -17.74
CA MET A 132 -2.08 4.24 -18.32
C MET A 132 -1.86 5.22 -19.46
N SER A 133 -0.73 5.92 -19.43
CA SER A 133 -0.26 6.78 -20.51
C SER A 133 1.11 6.29 -20.99
N GLN A 134 1.45 6.62 -22.23
CA GLN A 134 2.75 6.31 -22.79
C GLN A 134 3.61 7.57 -22.76
N LEU A 135 4.82 7.45 -22.22
CA LEU A 135 5.82 8.52 -22.22
C LEU A 135 7.05 8.06 -22.99
N ARG A 136 7.52 8.87 -23.93
CA ARG A 136 8.76 8.60 -24.65
C ARG A 136 9.93 9.23 -23.90
N LYS A 137 10.89 8.43 -23.47
CA LYS A 137 12.12 8.88 -22.81
C LYS A 137 13.29 8.07 -23.36
N GLU A 138 14.33 8.75 -23.84
CA GLU A 138 15.56 8.13 -24.37
C GLU A 138 15.25 7.01 -25.39
N ASP A 139 14.39 7.31 -26.36
CA ASP A 139 13.88 6.38 -27.40
C ASP A 139 13.12 5.13 -26.92
N LYS A 140 12.86 5.01 -25.62
CA LYS A 140 12.01 3.96 -25.04
C LYS A 140 10.60 4.49 -24.75
N LEU A 141 9.61 3.64 -25.01
CA LEU A 141 8.22 3.86 -24.61
C LEU A 141 8.03 3.31 -23.19
N LEU A 142 7.85 4.22 -22.23
CA LEU A 142 7.54 3.89 -20.84
C LEU A 142 6.03 3.94 -20.63
N LYS A 143 5.48 2.91 -19.98
CA LYS A 143 4.09 2.93 -19.51
C LYS A 143 4.07 3.64 -18.16
N MET A 144 3.45 4.80 -18.11
CA MET A 144 3.25 5.56 -16.89
C MET A 144 1.82 5.30 -16.39
N PHE A 145 1.69 5.12 -15.09
CA PHE A 145 0.43 4.90 -14.42
C PHE A 145 0.14 6.08 -13.51
N GLU A 146 -1.11 6.54 -13.51
CA GLU A 146 -1.59 7.64 -12.69
C GLU A 146 -2.90 7.23 -12.02
N ILE A 147 -3.05 7.57 -10.73
CA ILE A 147 -4.27 7.26 -9.99
C ILE A 147 -5.41 8.18 -10.43
N LEU A 148 -6.59 7.60 -10.64
CA LEU A 148 -7.82 8.33 -10.96
C LEU A 148 -8.63 8.63 -9.67
N PRO A 149 -9.59 9.57 -9.71
CA PRO A 149 -10.44 9.87 -8.55
C PRO A 149 -11.09 8.63 -7.92
N GLU A 150 -11.53 7.67 -8.72
CA GLU A 150 -12.14 6.41 -8.28
C GLU A 150 -11.15 5.57 -7.46
N GLY A 151 -9.85 5.59 -7.80
CA GLY A 151 -8.79 4.95 -7.03
C GLY A 151 -8.56 5.62 -5.68
N ILE A 152 -8.64 6.96 -5.62
CA ILE A 152 -8.52 7.73 -4.38
C ILE A 152 -9.72 7.46 -3.46
N ASP A 153 -10.93 7.39 -4.03
CA ASP A 153 -12.15 7.02 -3.32
C ASP A 153 -12.05 5.61 -2.74
N GLN A 154 -11.50 4.67 -3.51
CA GLN A 154 -11.30 3.30 -3.04
C GLN A 154 -10.34 3.22 -1.86
N LEU A 155 -9.22 3.98 -1.87
CA LEU A 155 -8.34 4.10 -0.71
C LEU A 155 -9.07 4.64 0.52
N THR A 156 -9.99 5.58 0.32
CA THR A 156 -10.76 6.20 1.41
C THR A 156 -11.81 5.25 1.99
N LYS A 157 -12.46 4.44 1.14
CA LYS A 157 -13.41 3.38 1.55
C LYS A 157 -12.72 2.31 2.38
N ILE A 158 -11.54 1.85 1.96
CA ILE A 158 -10.80 0.79 2.66
C ILE A 158 -10.36 1.23 4.05
N LYS A 159 -9.98 2.50 4.25
CA LYS A 159 -9.70 3.04 5.59
C LYS A 159 -10.89 2.96 6.55
N LYS A 160 -12.12 2.85 6.03
CA LYS A 160 -13.35 2.73 6.83
C LYS A 160 -13.78 1.29 7.08
N SER A 161 -13.34 0.34 6.25
CA SER A 161 -13.60 -1.10 6.40
C SER A 161 -12.46 -1.81 7.13
N ARG A 162 -12.76 -2.74 8.05
CA ARG A 162 -11.73 -3.62 8.62
C ARG A 162 -11.27 -4.59 7.53
N LEU A 163 -10.04 -4.46 7.06
CA LEU A 163 -9.41 -5.48 6.22
C LEU A 163 -9.14 -6.69 7.12
N SER A 164 -9.64 -7.87 6.73
CA SER A 164 -9.26 -9.13 7.36
C SER A 164 -8.21 -9.78 6.48
N VAL A 165 -7.05 -10.07 7.05
CA VAL A 165 -6.04 -10.91 6.42
C VAL A 165 -6.49 -12.34 6.60
N VAL A 166 -6.49 -13.09 5.51
CA VAL A 166 -6.88 -14.50 5.48
C VAL A 166 -5.75 -15.29 4.85
N ILE A 167 -5.44 -16.46 5.43
CA ILE A 167 -4.37 -17.34 4.99
C ILE A 167 -4.94 -18.59 4.31
N PRO A 168 -4.16 -19.28 3.44
CA PRO A 168 -4.58 -20.57 2.91
C PRO A 168 -4.97 -21.54 4.05
N GLY A 169 -6.13 -22.17 3.91
CA GLY A 169 -6.81 -22.99 4.92
C GLY A 169 -7.92 -22.27 5.69
N ASP A 170 -7.95 -20.93 5.66
CA ASP A 170 -9.05 -20.17 6.27
C ASP A 170 -10.37 -20.43 5.55
N LYS A 171 -11.46 -20.39 6.32
CA LYS A 171 -12.81 -20.62 5.83
C LYS A 171 -13.59 -19.32 5.72
N LEU A 172 -14.19 -19.10 4.57
CA LEU A 172 -15.07 -17.96 4.28
C LEU A 172 -16.50 -18.45 4.11
N ILE A 173 -17.44 -17.84 4.84
CA ILE A 173 -18.87 -18.08 4.64
C ILE A 173 -19.47 -16.89 3.92
N VAL A 174 -20.08 -17.15 2.76
CA VAL A 174 -20.88 -16.17 2.03
C VAL A 174 -22.35 -16.49 2.29
N GLU A 175 -23.02 -15.64 3.07
CA GLU A 175 -24.47 -15.71 3.26
C GLU A 175 -25.18 -15.02 2.09
N LEU A 176 -26.18 -15.71 1.55
CA LEU A 176 -27.04 -15.24 0.47
C LEU A 176 -28.27 -14.54 1.05
N ASP A 177 -28.94 -13.71 0.25
CA ASP A 177 -30.09 -12.91 0.70
C ASP A 177 -31.27 -13.75 1.20
N ASN A 178 -31.37 -15.00 0.74
CA ASN A 178 -32.38 -15.95 1.21
C ASN A 178 -32.04 -16.55 2.59
N GLY A 179 -30.86 -16.25 3.15
CA GLY A 179 -30.34 -16.74 4.42
C GLY A 179 -29.57 -18.06 4.35
N GLU A 180 -29.49 -18.71 3.19
CA GLU A 180 -28.60 -19.84 2.96
C GLU A 180 -27.16 -19.33 2.76
N GLY A 181 -26.18 -20.22 2.68
CA GLY A 181 -24.81 -19.80 2.46
C GLY A 181 -23.95 -20.77 1.69
N VAL A 182 -22.75 -20.34 1.37
CA VAL A 182 -21.70 -21.16 0.77
C VAL A 182 -20.45 -21.06 1.61
N LEU A 183 -19.89 -22.23 1.97
CA LEU A 183 -18.61 -22.35 2.63
C LEU A 183 -17.51 -22.49 1.59
N TYR A 184 -16.60 -21.54 1.58
CA TYR A 184 -15.36 -21.57 0.82
C TYR A 184 -14.18 -21.84 1.74
N GLU A 185 -13.18 -22.51 1.20
CA GLU A 185 -11.84 -22.57 1.76
C GLU A 185 -10.91 -21.74 0.88
N ILE A 186 -10.08 -20.93 1.53
CA ILE A 186 -9.07 -20.16 0.86
C ILE A 186 -7.89 -21.08 0.57
N ILE A 187 -7.49 -21.16 -0.70
CA ILE A 187 -6.39 -22.01 -1.14
C ILE A 187 -5.26 -21.16 -1.73
N ASP A 188 -4.07 -21.74 -1.77
CA ASP A 188 -2.89 -21.10 -2.37
C ASP A 188 -2.93 -21.20 -3.91
N ASP A 189 -3.93 -20.55 -4.50
CA ASP A 189 -4.15 -20.43 -5.94
C ASP A 189 -4.39 -18.96 -6.30
N LEU A 190 -3.49 -18.39 -7.11
CA LEU A 190 -3.51 -16.98 -7.52
C LEU A 190 -4.64 -16.64 -8.51
N VAL A 191 -5.20 -17.63 -9.20
CA VAL A 191 -6.24 -17.45 -10.22
C VAL A 191 -7.61 -17.72 -9.62
N ASN A 192 -7.74 -18.78 -8.81
CA ASN A 192 -8.99 -19.13 -8.14
C ASN A 192 -8.75 -19.47 -6.65
N PRO A 193 -8.54 -18.45 -5.80
CA PRO A 193 -8.17 -18.64 -4.39
C PRO A 193 -9.31 -19.19 -3.53
N LEU A 194 -10.51 -19.40 -4.08
CA LEU A 194 -11.68 -19.86 -3.34
C LEU A 194 -12.13 -21.24 -3.84
N ARG A 195 -11.94 -22.26 -3.00
CA ARG A 195 -12.48 -23.60 -3.24
C ARG A 195 -13.82 -23.73 -2.53
N MET A 196 -14.89 -23.94 -3.28
CA MET A 196 -16.20 -24.27 -2.68
C MET A 196 -16.10 -25.62 -1.97
N VAL A 197 -16.48 -25.64 -0.69
CA VAL A 197 -16.50 -26.86 0.13
C VAL A 197 -17.91 -27.44 0.14
N LYS A 198 -18.91 -26.64 0.51
CA LYS A 198 -20.32 -27.03 0.52
C LYS A 198 -21.27 -25.83 0.53
N THR A 199 -22.52 -26.07 0.19
CA THR A 199 -23.62 -25.18 0.56
C THR A 199 -24.00 -25.37 2.02
N LEU A 200 -24.58 -24.34 2.62
CA LEU A 200 -25.04 -24.28 4.00
C LEU A 200 -26.52 -23.89 4.02
N SER A 201 -27.30 -24.61 4.80
CA SER A 201 -28.67 -24.21 5.15
C SER A 201 -28.67 -22.97 6.06
N LYS A 202 -29.84 -22.32 6.21
CA LYS A 202 -29.98 -21.14 7.08
C LYS A 202 -29.59 -21.41 8.53
N ASP A 203 -29.87 -22.61 9.02
CA ASP A 203 -29.55 -23.00 10.39
C ASP A 203 -28.06 -23.28 10.58
N GLU A 204 -27.40 -23.86 9.56
CA GLU A 204 -25.94 -24.00 9.56
C GLU A 204 -25.24 -22.64 9.53
N VAL A 205 -25.69 -21.68 8.71
CA VAL A 205 -25.10 -20.33 8.65
C VAL A 205 -25.18 -19.63 10.01
N LYS A 206 -26.31 -19.75 10.73
CA LYS A 206 -26.46 -19.19 12.08
C LYS A 206 -25.49 -19.80 13.09
N GLY A 207 -25.10 -21.06 12.92
CA GLY A 207 -24.13 -21.72 13.80
C GLY A 207 -22.71 -21.14 13.74
N TYR A 208 -22.42 -20.28 12.76
CA TYR A 208 -21.13 -19.61 12.57
C TYR A 208 -21.16 -18.10 12.90
N LYS A 209 -22.31 -17.55 13.32
CA LYS A 209 -22.46 -16.16 13.77
C LYS A 209 -22.28 -16.04 15.28
#